data_AF-A0AAD2DJZ1-F1
#
_entry.id   AF-A0AAD2DJZ1-F1
#
_cell.length_a   1.000
_cell.length_b   1.000
_cell.length_c   1.000
_cell.angle_alpha   90.00
_cell.angle_beta   90.00
_cell.angle_gamma   90.00
#
_symmetry.space_group_name_H-M   'P 1'
#
loop_
_entity.id
_entity.type
_entity.pdbx_description
1 polymer ?
#
loop_
_entity_poly.entity_id
_entity_poly.type
_entity_poly.pdbx_seq_one_letter_code
_entity_poly.pdbx_strand_id
1 'polypeptide(L)'
;METESYSHSTGVKDPLSLESKPKKPAGGWRAIKYILGNESFEKLASMSLVANITVYLRTKYNLNGILLVNVVTIWSGSSNLSSIAGAITSDVYLGRFLTLLIGTICSLLANTCLKAITDDAMPSSSYMKSDSF
;
A
#
# COMPACT_ATOMS: atom_id res chain seq x y z
N MET A 1 -42.96 58.19 -24.62
CA MET A 1 -41.80 58.43 -25.50
C MET A 1 -40.93 57.20 -25.42
N GLU A 2 -41.04 56.38 -26.46
CA GLU A 2 -40.18 55.22 -26.71
C GLU A 2 -38.71 55.63 -26.79
N THR A 3 -37.83 54.71 -26.39
CA THR A 3 -36.72 54.29 -27.26
C THR A 3 -36.49 52.80 -27.00
N GLU A 4 -37.13 51.97 -27.82
CA GLU A 4 -36.61 50.65 -28.14
C GLU A 4 -35.35 50.82 -29.01
N SER A 5 -34.34 49.99 -28.79
CA SER A 5 -33.43 49.56 -29.85
C SER A 5 -32.83 48.21 -29.48
N TYR A 6 -33.56 47.19 -29.92
CA TYR A 6 -33.09 45.85 -30.25
C TYR A 6 -31.80 45.87 -31.10
N SER A 7 -30.85 44.98 -30.80
CA SER A 7 -30.36 43.94 -31.74
C SER A 7 -29.12 43.25 -31.14
N HIS A 8 -29.14 41.95 -30.85
CA HIS A 8 -29.19 40.78 -31.73
C HIS A 8 -27.79 40.20 -31.95
N SER A 9 -27.72 38.86 -31.99
CA SER A 9 -26.55 38.03 -32.33
C SER A 9 -25.51 37.91 -31.22
N THR A 10 -25.07 36.75 -30.74
CA THR A 10 -25.03 35.37 -31.27
C THR A 10 -24.89 34.46 -30.03
N GLY A 11 -25.54 33.32 -29.91
CA GLY A 11 -25.22 32.17 -30.76
C GLY A 11 -23.80 31.60 -30.53
N VAL A 12 -23.15 31.87 -29.39
CA VAL A 12 -21.93 31.15 -28.99
C VAL A 12 -22.25 30.31 -27.76
N LYS A 13 -22.47 29.00 -27.97
CA LYS A 13 -22.36 28.02 -26.91
C LYS A 13 -20.88 27.92 -26.61
N ASP A 14 -20.41 28.51 -25.52
CA ASP A 14 -19.07 28.23 -25.02
C ASP A 14 -18.96 26.71 -24.78
N PRO A 15 -18.10 25.95 -25.50
CA PRO A 15 -17.98 24.52 -25.32
C PRO A 15 -17.19 24.15 -24.05
N LEU A 16 -16.95 25.11 -23.15
CA LEU A 16 -16.20 24.89 -21.92
C LEU A 16 -17.12 24.70 -20.71
N SER A 17 -18.12 23.84 -20.85
CA SER A 17 -18.72 23.17 -19.71
C SER A 17 -17.69 22.25 -19.07
N LEU A 18 -16.73 22.84 -18.36
CA LEU A 18 -15.98 22.16 -17.32
C LEU A 18 -17.01 21.82 -16.25
N GLU A 19 -17.61 20.63 -16.41
CA GLU A 19 -18.32 19.89 -15.38
C GLU A 19 -17.55 20.07 -14.07
N SER A 20 -17.98 21.02 -13.25
CA SER A 20 -17.40 21.32 -11.96
C SER A 20 -17.84 20.22 -11.03
N LYS A 21 -17.19 19.05 -11.17
CA LYS A 21 -17.35 17.89 -10.31
C LYS A 21 -17.32 18.40 -8.87
N PRO A 22 -18.37 18.15 -8.05
CA PRO A 22 -18.43 18.72 -6.72
C PRO A 22 -17.16 18.33 -5.95
N LYS A 23 -16.36 19.32 -5.58
CA LYS A 23 -15.14 19.12 -4.78
C LYS A 23 -15.58 18.46 -3.48
N LYS A 24 -15.34 17.14 -3.36
CA LYS A 24 -15.52 16.41 -2.10
C LYS A 24 -14.77 17.22 -1.02
N PRO A 25 -15.39 17.51 0.14
CA PRO A 25 -14.71 18.30 1.17
C PRO A 25 -13.39 17.62 1.48
N ALA A 26 -12.28 18.36 1.30
CA ALA A 26 -10.95 17.86 1.59
C ALA A 26 -10.97 17.28 3.01
N GLY A 27 -10.58 16.01 3.15
CA GLY A 27 -10.64 15.30 4.42
C GLY A 27 -9.95 16.14 5.49
N GLY A 28 -10.71 16.58 6.50
CA GLY A 28 -10.24 17.54 7.49
C GLY A 28 -9.16 16.98 8.42
N TRP A 29 -9.04 17.55 9.61
CA TRP A 29 -8.05 17.22 10.66
C TRP A 29 -7.91 15.72 10.99
N ARG A 30 -8.89 14.88 10.67
CA ARG A 30 -8.80 13.42 10.81
C ARG A 30 -7.86 12.79 9.78
N ALA A 31 -7.93 13.19 8.50
CA ALA A 31 -7.06 12.65 7.45
C ALA A 31 -5.59 13.01 7.69
N ILE A 32 -5.35 14.26 8.15
CA ILE A 32 -4.00 14.77 8.45
C ILE A 32 -3.29 13.88 9.48
N LYS A 33 -3.99 13.42 10.53
CA LYS A 33 -3.39 12.55 11.56
C LYS A 33 -2.96 11.19 11.01
N TYR A 34 -3.76 10.59 10.12
CA TYR A 34 -3.42 9.30 9.51
C TYR A 34 -2.24 9.43 8.55
N ILE A 35 -2.22 10.48 7.72
CA ILE A 35 -1.11 10.75 6.80
C ILE A 35 0.17 11.01 7.59
N LEU A 36 0.10 11.85 8.63
CA LEU A 36 1.26 12.16 9.47
C LEU A 36 1.77 10.92 10.22
N GLY A 37 0.86 10.08 10.72
CA GLY A 37 1.21 8.81 11.36
C GLY A 37 1.94 7.86 10.41
N ASN A 38 1.41 7.69 9.19
CA ASN A 38 2.04 6.88 8.15
C ASN A 38 3.43 7.41 7.79
N GLU A 39 3.52 8.70 7.48
CA GLU A 39 4.76 9.36 7.10
C GLU A 39 5.82 9.25 8.20
N SER A 40 5.42 9.47 9.45
CA SER A 40 6.31 9.39 10.61
C SER A 40 6.78 7.95 10.84
N PHE A 41 5.89 6.97 10.70
CA PHE A 41 6.23 5.56 10.86
C PHE A 41 7.17 5.06 9.76
N GLU A 42 6.92 5.45 8.51
CA GLU A 42 7.78 5.12 7.38
C GLU A 42 9.19 5.68 7.56
N LYS A 43 9.30 6.97 7.93
CA LYS A 43 10.58 7.61 8.22
C LYS A 43 11.28 6.99 9.42
N LEU A 44 10.55 6.72 10.50
CA LEU A 44 11.10 6.11 11.70
C LEU A 44 11.63 4.69 11.42
N ALA A 45 10.82 3.84 10.79
CA ALA A 45 11.22 2.47 10.45
C ALA A 45 12.47 2.46 9.56
N SER A 46 12.53 3.34 8.57
CA SER A 46 13.68 3.49 7.68
C SER A 46 14.94 3.91 8.45
N MET A 47 14.84 4.93 9.31
CA MET A 47 15.98 5.41 10.11
C MET A 47 16.44 4.37 11.13
N SER A 48 15.52 3.68 11.81
CA SER A 48 15.84 2.63 12.79
C SER A 48 16.53 1.44 12.14
N LEU A 49 16.05 1.01 10.98
CA LEU A 49 16.65 -0.09 10.23
C LEU A 49 18.08 0.26 9.78
N VAL A 50 18.27 1.44 9.19
CA VAL A 50 19.60 1.91 8.76
C VAL A 50 20.55 2.06 9.95
N ALA A 51 20.07 2.59 11.08
CA ALA A 51 20.89 2.74 12.29
C ALA A 51 21.37 1.38 12.82
N ASN A 52 20.48 0.38 12.90
CA ASN A 52 20.85 -0.95 13.38
C ASN A 52 21.87 -1.63 12.45
N ILE A 53 21.62 -1.59 11.15
CA ILE A 53 22.52 -2.17 10.14
C ILE A 53 23.89 -1.48 10.21
N THR A 54 23.93 -0.16 10.28
CA THR A 54 25.19 0.61 10.34
C THR A 54 26.03 0.22 11.55
N VAL A 55 25.42 0.09 12.73
CA VAL A 55 26.11 -0.33 13.96
C VAL A 55 26.60 -1.77 13.85
N TYR A 56 25.78 -2.68 13.32
CA TYR A 56 26.15 -4.08 13.14
C TYR A 56 27.34 -4.25 12.17
N LEU A 57 27.31 -3.55 11.03
CA LEU A 57 28.39 -3.55 10.04
C LEU A 57 29.70 -2.98 10.60
N ARG A 58 29.61 -1.92 11.41
CA ARG A 58 30.78 -1.35 12.08
C ARG A 58 31.36 -2.29 13.14
N THR A 59 30.53 -2.89 13.98
CA THR A 59 30.97 -3.61 15.19
C THR A 59 31.33 -5.08 14.93
N LYS A 60 30.53 -5.78 14.13
CA LYS A 60 30.72 -7.22 13.86
C LYS A 60 31.55 -7.48 12.61
N TYR A 61 31.36 -6.67 11.57
CA TYR A 61 32.08 -6.82 10.31
C TYR A 61 33.35 -5.95 10.22
N ASN A 62 33.64 -5.11 11.22
CA ASN A 62 34.80 -4.19 11.25
C ASN A 62 35.01 -3.44 9.93
N LEU A 63 33.92 -3.05 9.27
CA LEU A 63 34.00 -2.38 7.98
C LEU A 63 34.60 -0.98 8.13
N ASN A 64 35.58 -0.67 7.28
CA ASN A 64 36.17 0.65 7.16
C ASN A 64 35.09 1.68 6.78
N GLY A 65 35.24 2.93 7.26
CA GLY A 65 34.24 3.99 7.06
C GLY A 65 33.86 4.21 5.59
N ILE A 66 34.81 4.04 4.66
CA ILE A 66 34.58 4.15 3.22
C ILE A 66 33.62 3.06 2.71
N LEU A 67 33.83 1.80 3.14
CA LEU A 67 32.97 0.69 2.77
C LEU A 67 31.58 0.80 3.39
N LEU A 68 31.50 1.23 4.66
CA LEU A 68 30.23 1.48 5.35
C LEU A 68 29.39 2.52 4.61
N VAL A 69 29.98 3.66 4.23
CA VAL A 69 29.29 4.72 3.50
C VAL A 69 28.80 4.23 2.14
N ASN A 70 29.63 3.46 1.41
CA ASN A 70 29.22 2.89 0.14
C ASN A 70 27.96 2.00 0.28
N VAL A 71 27.89 1.16 1.32
CA VAL A 71 26.71 0.33 1.61
C VAL A 71 25.47 1.19 1.89
N VAL A 72 25.61 2.26 2.68
CA VAL A 72 24.49 3.18 2.98
C VAL A 72 24.04 3.94 1.72
N THR A 73 24.95 4.33 0.84
CA THR A 73 24.63 4.96 -0.45
C THR A 73 23.89 3.98 -1.36
N ILE A 74 24.32 2.73 -1.46
CA ILE A 74 23.64 1.67 -2.22
C ILE A 74 22.24 1.41 -1.64
N TRP A 75 22.10 1.40 -0.31
CA TRP A 75 20.80 1.29 0.36
C TRP A 75 19.88 2.44 -0.05
N SER A 76 20.36 3.69 0.02
CA SER A 76 19.59 4.88 -0.38
C SER A 76 19.18 4.85 -1.86
N GLY A 77 20.09 4.45 -2.76
CA GLY A 77 19.77 4.25 -4.17
C GLY A 77 18.70 3.17 -4.37
N SER A 78 18.80 2.06 -3.63
CA SER A 78 17.83 0.96 -3.67
C SER A 78 16.44 1.38 -3.17
N SER A 79 16.35 2.20 -2.13
CA SER A 79 15.05 2.72 -1.65
C SER A 79 14.35 3.59 -2.69
N ASN A 80 15.10 4.40 -3.45
CA ASN A 80 14.54 5.19 -4.56
C ASN A 80 14.04 4.29 -5.70
N LEU A 81 14.83 3.27 -6.06
CA LEU A 81 14.41 2.26 -7.05
C LEU A 81 13.17 1.48 -6.58
N SER A 82 13.10 1.14 -5.30
CA SER A 82 11.94 0.47 -4.70
C SER A 82 10.67 1.32 -4.79
N SER A 83 10.79 2.66 -4.71
CA SER A 83 9.66 3.57 -4.90
C SER A 83 9.16 3.54 -6.35
N ILE A 84 10.07 3.53 -7.33
CA ILE A 84 9.72 3.37 -8.76
C ILE A 84 9.07 2.00 -9.01
N ALA A 85 9.65 0.94 -8.45
CA ALA A 85 9.08 -0.40 -8.52
C ALA A 85 7.69 -0.45 -7.86
N GLY A 86 7.49 0.25 -6.73
CA GLY A 86 6.21 0.40 -6.06
C GLY A 86 5.19 1.17 -6.88
N ALA A 87 5.61 2.21 -7.61
CA ALA A 87 4.76 2.95 -8.54
C ALA A 87 4.31 2.07 -9.71
N ILE A 88 5.25 1.37 -10.36
CA ILE A 88 4.94 0.42 -11.44
C ILE A 88 4.03 -0.70 -10.93
N THR A 89 4.32 -1.22 -9.74
CA THR A 89 3.48 -2.21 -9.06
C THR A 89 2.08 -1.62 -8.83
N SER A 90 1.95 -0.41 -8.29
CA SER A 90 0.67 0.25 -8.10
C SER A 90 -0.12 0.42 -9.42
N ASP A 91 0.55 0.82 -10.49
CA ASP A 91 -0.06 1.05 -11.81
C ASP A 91 -0.52 -0.26 -12.48
N VAL A 92 0.23 -1.34 -12.32
CA VAL A 92 -0.12 -2.67 -12.86
C VAL A 92 -1.12 -3.41 -11.96
N TYR A 93 -1.14 -3.12 -10.65
CA TYR A 93 -1.98 -3.83 -9.67
C TYR A 93 -3.43 -3.32 -9.61
N LEU A 94 -3.74 -2.15 -10.18
CA LEU A 94 -5.09 -1.56 -10.25
C LEU A 94 -6.12 -2.34 -11.09
N GLY A 95 -5.77 -3.51 -11.66
CA GLY A 95 -6.70 -4.33 -12.46
C GLY A 95 -6.92 -5.80 -12.04
N ARG A 96 -5.98 -6.49 -11.36
CA ARG A 96 -6.09 -7.97 -11.18
C ARG A 96 -5.43 -8.55 -9.92
N PHE A 97 -4.42 -7.89 -9.35
CA PHE A 97 -3.66 -8.43 -8.22
C PHE A 97 -4.44 -8.42 -6.90
N LEU A 98 -5.32 -7.44 -6.68
CA LEU A 98 -6.23 -7.46 -5.52
C LEU A 98 -7.17 -8.66 -5.57
N THR A 99 -7.71 -9.02 -6.74
CA THR A 99 -8.60 -10.18 -6.89
C THR A 99 -7.88 -11.49 -6.57
N LEU A 100 -6.62 -11.64 -6.99
CA LEU A 100 -5.81 -12.81 -6.64
C LEU A 100 -5.45 -12.82 -5.15
N LEU A 101 -5.03 -11.70 -4.57
CA LEU A 101 -4.67 -11.58 -3.16
C LEU A 101 -5.87 -11.89 -2.25
N ILE A 102 -7.03 -11.31 -2.55
CA ILE A 102 -8.30 -11.57 -1.85
C ILE A 102 -8.76 -13.01 -2.08
N GLY A 103 -8.60 -13.54 -3.30
CA GLY A 103 -8.90 -14.93 -3.62
C GLY A 103 -8.09 -15.91 -2.78
N THR A 104 -6.78 -15.66 -2.61
CA THR A 104 -5.91 -16.49 -1.77
C THR A 104 -6.17 -16.31 -0.28
N ILE A 105 -6.38 -15.08 0.22
CA ILE A 105 -6.69 -14.83 1.64
C ILE A 105 -8.03 -15.48 2.02
N CYS A 106 -9.05 -15.37 1.15
CA CYS A 106 -10.34 -16.00 1.34
C CYS A 106 -10.23 -17.54 1.32
N SER A 107 -9.45 -18.09 0.38
CA SER A 107 -9.21 -19.53 0.31
C SER A 107 -8.49 -20.04 1.57
N LEU A 108 -7.47 -19.33 2.06
CA LEU A 108 -6.77 -19.70 3.29
C LEU A 108 -7.69 -19.64 4.52
N LEU A 109 -8.46 -18.56 4.69
CA LEU A 109 -9.40 -18.41 5.79
C LEU A 109 -10.51 -19.47 5.76
N ALA A 110 -11.02 -19.82 4.58
CA ALA A 110 -12.01 -20.87 4.41
C ALA A 110 -11.45 -22.24 4.81
N ASN A 111 -10.22 -22.57 4.40
CA ASN A 111 -9.56 -23.83 4.76
C ASN A 111 -9.25 -23.90 6.27
N THR A 112 -8.84 -22.79 6.90
CA THR A 112 -8.60 -22.76 8.35
C THR A 112 -9.90 -22.85 9.15
N CYS A 113 -10.97 -22.19 8.69
CA CYS A 113 -12.28 -22.26 9.33
C CYS A 113 -12.89 -23.66 9.23
N LEU A 114 -12.78 -24.30 8.04
CA LEU A 114 -13.27 -25.66 7.85
C LEU A 114 -12.50 -26.68 8.71
N LYS A 115 -11.18 -26.51 8.84
CA LYS A 115 -10.34 -27.30 9.75
C LYS A 115 -10.77 -27.12 11.20
N ALA A 116 -10.97 -25.87 11.65
CA ALA A 116 -11.43 -25.59 13.01
C ALA A 116 -12.79 -26.25 13.30
N ILE A 117 -13.76 -26.11 12.41
CA ILE A 117 -15.09 -26.74 12.57
C ILE A 117 -15.00 -28.28 12.60
N THR A 118 -14.05 -28.88 11.87
CA THR A 118 -13.85 -30.34 11.87
C THR A 118 -13.18 -30.82 13.16
N ASP A 119 -12.22 -30.05 13.71
CA ASP A 119 -11.62 -30.28 15.03
C ASP A 119 -12.67 -30.14 16.16
N ASP A 120 -13.59 -29.17 16.03
CA ASP A 120 -14.67 -28.93 17.02
C ASP A 120 -15.82 -29.94 16.93
N ALA A 121 -16.14 -30.46 15.74
CA ALA A 121 -17.23 -31.42 15.52
C ALA A 121 -16.83 -32.89 15.69
N MET A 122 -15.53 -33.21 15.75
CA MET A 122 -15.04 -34.58 15.93
C MET A 122 -13.90 -34.64 16.96
N PRO A 123 -14.19 -34.88 18.25
CA PRO A 123 -13.18 -35.40 19.15
C PRO A 123 -13.02 -36.90 18.86
N SER A 124 -11.79 -37.32 18.56
CA SER A 124 -11.33 -38.72 18.47
C SER A 124 -11.64 -39.49 17.19
N SER A 125 -10.59 -39.73 16.39
CA SER A 125 -10.37 -41.06 15.82
C SER A 125 -8.89 -41.40 15.91
N SER A 126 -8.46 -41.61 17.16
CA SER A 126 -7.22 -42.31 17.49
C SER A 126 -7.53 -43.78 17.78
N TYR A 127 -8.25 -44.47 16.89
CA TYR A 127 -8.37 -45.93 16.94
C TYR A 127 -8.51 -46.46 15.53
N MET A 128 -7.39 -46.89 14.95
CA MET A 128 -7.22 -48.07 14.09
C MET A 128 -6.06 -47.82 13.13
N LYS A 129 -4.93 -48.47 13.42
CA LYS A 129 -4.19 -49.37 12.52
C LYS A 129 -2.68 -49.23 12.60
N SER A 130 -2.14 -49.70 13.71
CA SER A 130 -0.84 -50.37 13.86
C SER A 130 -0.95 -50.96 15.27
N ASP A 131 -1.10 -52.27 15.47
CA ASP A 131 -0.10 -53.23 15.09
C ASP A 131 -0.71 -54.56 14.63
N SER A 132 -0.23 -54.98 13.47
CA SER A 132 -0.12 -56.36 13.06
C SER A 132 0.95 -57.07 13.91
N PHE A 133 0.55 -58.00 14.78
CA PHE A 133 1.08 -59.37 14.93
C PHE A 133 0.31 -60.09 16.06
#